data_AF-A0A956C2U0-F1
#
_entry.id   AF-A0A956C2U0-F1
#
_cell.length_a   1.000
_cell.length_b   1.000
_cell.length_c   1.000
_cell.angle_alpha   90.00
_cell.angle_beta   90.00
_cell.angle_gamma   90.00
#
_symmetry.space_group_name_H-M   'P 1'
#
loop_
_entity.id
_entity.type
_entity.pdbx_description
1 polymer ?
#
loop_
_entity_poly.entity_id
_entity_poly.type
_entity_poly.pdbx_seq_one_letter_code
_entity_poly.pdbx_strand_id
1 'polypeptide(L)'
;VLHWRTSCVQGRVRSVWAALGIAAVGALVSACASEPGAPAGGDDTTADDEIRVVAKCERDFGAPLRKKVELAKDELRRTDAAFAKRVLAALDDGSVKVFPFCQMAPQHFEHFRADTDLSAFGATPEEQWRRLRDGQTRGMRSVHAQLDGYMWDDHVYIATGGDLKMTVETLAHEAEHVFRKAHERNFKDQRVTCVEEHAAARAEVLVHKDDLSPEEDRALLDRTIDLYELDKIAPGTCGYRR
;
A
#
# COMPACT_ATOMS: atom_id res chain seq x y z
N VAL A 1 1.70 1.27 25.29
CA VAL A 1 1.94 2.61 24.72
C VAL A 1 2.56 2.43 23.35
N LEU A 2 1.73 2.33 22.31
CA LEU A 2 2.13 2.01 20.93
C LEU A 2 2.49 3.29 20.18
N HIS A 3 3.68 3.35 19.59
CA HIS A 3 4.13 4.45 18.73
C HIS A 3 3.53 4.26 17.34
N TRP A 4 2.67 5.17 16.87
CA TRP A 4 2.28 5.22 15.47
C TRP A 4 2.42 6.66 14.96
N ARG A 5 3.36 6.86 14.04
CA ARG A 5 3.52 8.14 13.33
C ARG A 5 2.38 8.23 12.32
N THR A 6 1.48 9.16 12.56
CA THR A 6 0.57 9.71 11.55
C THR A 6 1.38 10.19 10.35
N SER A 7 1.28 9.50 9.22
CA SER A 7 1.67 10.04 7.91
C SER A 7 0.69 9.72 6.78
N CYS A 8 -0.50 9.18 7.12
CA CYS A 8 -1.65 9.06 6.22
C CYS A 8 -2.73 10.11 6.52
N VAL A 9 -2.38 11.39 6.63
CA VAL A 9 -3.35 12.49 6.42
C VAL A 9 -2.59 13.70 5.87
N GLN A 10 -2.22 13.65 4.58
CA GLN A 10 -2.02 14.88 3.79
C GLN A 10 -1.99 14.67 2.27
N GLY A 11 -2.68 13.64 1.75
CA GLY A 11 -3.19 13.69 0.39
C GLY A 11 -4.44 14.55 0.37
N ARG A 12 -4.33 15.85 0.07
CA ARG A 12 -5.49 16.74 -0.12
C ARG A 12 -6.40 16.15 -1.21
N VAL A 13 -7.44 15.44 -0.82
CA VAL A 13 -8.61 15.20 -1.67
C VAL A 13 -9.34 16.53 -1.81
N ARG A 14 -8.86 17.38 -2.73
CA ARG A 14 -9.70 18.42 -3.32
C ARG A 14 -10.59 17.75 -4.35
N SER A 15 -11.68 17.15 -3.87
CA SER A 15 -12.86 16.90 -4.69
C SER A 15 -13.43 18.26 -5.10
N VAL A 16 -13.07 18.74 -6.29
CA VAL A 16 -13.74 19.86 -6.94
C VAL A 16 -14.83 19.29 -7.83
N TRP A 17 -16.04 19.23 -7.28
CA TRP A 17 -17.27 19.32 -8.07
C TRP A 17 -18.08 20.49 -7.53
N ALA A 18 -18.05 21.60 -8.26
CA ALA A 18 -19.08 22.63 -8.21
C ALA A 18 -19.19 23.24 -9.61
N ALA A 19 -20.34 22.98 -10.24
CA ALA A 19 -20.77 23.60 -11.48
C ALA A 19 -21.49 24.94 -11.20
N LEU A 20 -21.57 25.75 -12.26
CA LEU A 20 -22.34 26.98 -12.49
C LEU A 20 -21.79 28.33 -11.98
N GLY A 21 -21.58 29.26 -12.93
CA GLY A 21 -21.94 30.67 -12.71
C GLY A 21 -21.07 31.77 -13.36
N ILE A 22 -21.24 32.00 -14.67
CA ILE A 22 -21.28 33.32 -15.34
C ILE A 22 -20.01 34.21 -15.39
N ALA A 23 -19.53 34.48 -16.62
CA ALA A 23 -19.21 35.78 -17.24
C ALA A 23 -17.94 35.75 -18.10
N ALA A 24 -18.11 36.24 -19.33
CA ALA A 24 -17.13 36.31 -20.40
C ALA A 24 -16.05 37.40 -20.21
N VAL A 25 -14.98 37.27 -21.01
CA VAL A 25 -14.38 38.27 -21.92
C VAL A 25 -12.86 38.13 -21.93
N GLY A 26 -12.28 37.98 -23.12
CA GLY A 26 -10.87 38.31 -23.37
C GLY A 26 -10.10 37.30 -24.23
N ALA A 27 -10.29 37.37 -25.55
CA ALA A 27 -9.40 36.74 -26.51
C ALA A 27 -8.03 37.45 -26.52
N LEU A 28 -6.95 36.67 -26.63
CA LEU A 28 -5.73 37.12 -27.31
C LEU A 28 -5.01 35.91 -27.93
N VAL A 29 -4.96 35.98 -29.26
CA VAL A 29 -4.25 35.09 -30.17
C VAL A 29 -2.74 35.34 -30.02
N SER A 30 -1.94 34.28 -29.98
CA SER A 30 -0.62 34.32 -30.60
C SER A 30 -0.24 32.92 -31.08
N ALA A 31 -0.19 32.79 -32.41
CA ALA A 31 0.31 31.64 -33.13
C ALA A 31 1.81 31.83 -33.41
N CYS A 32 2.63 30.84 -33.11
CA CYS A 32 3.95 30.50 -33.68
C CYS A 32 4.29 29.13 -33.11
N ALA A 33 4.89 28.14 -33.76
CA ALA A 33 5.25 27.84 -35.13
C ALA A 33 5.56 26.33 -35.07
N SER A 34 5.21 25.58 -36.12
CA SER A 34 5.61 24.19 -36.27
C SER A 34 7.02 24.12 -36.82
N GLU A 35 7.89 23.35 -36.18
CA GLU A 35 8.99 22.66 -36.88
C GLU A 35 9.01 21.18 -36.48
N PRO A 36 9.26 20.28 -37.45
CA PRO A 36 9.34 18.84 -37.23
C PRO A 36 10.78 18.41 -36.94
N GLY A 37 10.99 17.52 -35.97
CA GLY A 37 12.23 16.75 -35.92
C GLY A 37 12.73 16.37 -34.53
N ALA A 38 12.31 15.21 -34.04
CA ALA A 38 13.21 14.17 -33.57
C ALA A 38 12.41 12.86 -33.48
N PRO A 39 12.84 11.77 -34.14
CA PRO A 39 12.20 10.48 -33.96
C PRO A 39 12.40 10.01 -32.51
N ALA A 40 11.34 9.40 -31.97
CA ALA A 40 11.30 8.74 -30.68
C ALA A 40 12.58 7.93 -30.45
N GLY A 41 13.29 8.23 -29.36
CA GLY A 41 14.35 7.38 -28.85
C GLY A 41 13.76 6.00 -28.58
N GLY A 42 14.25 5.00 -29.32
CA GLY A 42 13.95 3.60 -29.09
C GLY A 42 14.35 3.23 -27.67
N ASP A 43 13.38 2.75 -26.92
CA ASP A 43 13.54 2.20 -25.58
C ASP A 43 14.17 0.80 -25.71
N ASP A 44 15.43 0.76 -26.17
CA ASP A 44 16.23 -0.46 -26.25
C ASP A 44 16.86 -0.69 -24.88
N THR A 45 16.02 -0.97 -23.87
CA THR A 45 16.51 -1.53 -22.60
C THR A 45 17.15 -2.86 -22.91
N THR A 46 18.47 -2.92 -22.81
CA THR A 46 19.22 -4.15 -23.06
C THR A 46 18.92 -5.16 -21.94
N ALA A 47 19.05 -6.46 -22.22
CA ALA A 47 18.92 -7.49 -21.18
C ALA A 47 19.83 -7.23 -19.95
N ASP A 48 20.99 -6.61 -20.18
CA ASP A 48 21.94 -6.21 -19.15
C ASP A 48 21.39 -5.11 -18.22
N ASP A 49 20.60 -4.18 -18.76
CA ASP A 49 19.93 -3.13 -17.98
C ASP A 49 18.85 -3.73 -17.07
N GLU A 50 18.06 -4.67 -17.57
CA GLU A 50 17.06 -5.36 -16.76
C GLU A 50 17.71 -6.17 -15.61
N ILE A 51 18.80 -6.89 -15.90
CA ILE A 51 19.57 -7.63 -14.88
C ILE A 51 20.06 -6.67 -13.79
N ARG A 52 20.58 -5.51 -14.18
CA ARG A 52 21.10 -4.49 -13.25
C ARG A 52 19.99 -3.91 -12.37
N VAL A 53 18.81 -3.64 -12.94
CA VAL A 53 17.64 -3.12 -12.20
C VAL A 53 17.18 -4.13 -11.15
N VAL A 54 17.00 -5.40 -11.55
CA VAL A 54 16.61 -6.47 -10.63
C VAL A 54 17.64 -6.65 -9.52
N ALA A 55 18.93 -6.70 -9.86
CA ALA A 55 20.01 -6.84 -8.89
C ALA A 55 20.07 -5.68 -7.89
N LYS A 56 19.76 -4.45 -8.33
CA LYS A 56 19.72 -3.28 -7.44
C LYS A 56 18.55 -3.37 -6.46
N CYS A 57 17.34 -3.58 -6.94
CA CYS A 57 16.17 -3.72 -6.07
C CYS A 57 16.35 -4.88 -5.06
N GLU A 58 16.88 -6.01 -5.54
CA GLU A 58 17.21 -7.16 -4.71
C GLU A 58 18.23 -6.82 -3.62
N ARG A 59 19.35 -6.16 -3.96
CA ARG A 59 20.37 -5.79 -2.97
C ARG A 59 19.87 -4.76 -1.96
N ASP A 60 19.19 -3.71 -2.41
CA ASP A 60 18.86 -2.55 -1.59
C ASP A 60 17.57 -2.75 -0.77
N PHE A 61 16.65 -3.61 -1.23
CA PHE A 61 15.35 -3.83 -0.59
C PHE A 61 15.02 -5.32 -0.38
N GLY A 62 15.23 -6.18 -1.37
CA GLY A 62 14.88 -7.60 -1.32
C GLY A 62 15.60 -8.38 -0.21
N ALA A 63 16.93 -8.40 -0.22
CA ALA A 63 17.73 -9.09 0.77
C ALA A 63 17.53 -8.56 2.21
N PRO A 64 17.50 -7.23 2.46
CA PRO A 64 17.12 -6.70 3.77
C PRO A 64 15.72 -7.14 4.23
N LEU A 65 14.74 -7.13 3.32
CA LEU A 65 13.38 -7.54 3.65
C LEU A 65 13.32 -9.02 4.01
N ARG A 66 13.94 -9.91 3.23
CA ARG A 66 13.96 -11.36 3.54
C ARG A 66 14.54 -11.64 4.92
N LYS A 67 15.65 -10.99 5.27
CA LYS A 67 16.22 -11.10 6.63
C LYS A 67 15.21 -10.68 7.70
N LYS A 68 14.46 -9.61 7.45
CA LYS A 68 13.45 -9.12 8.39
C LYS A 68 12.23 -10.03 8.48
N VAL A 69 11.77 -10.57 7.36
CA VAL A 69 10.67 -11.56 7.31
C VAL A 69 11.06 -12.81 8.09
N GLU A 70 12.29 -13.30 7.98
CA GLU A 70 12.74 -14.44 8.81
C GLU A 70 12.74 -14.12 10.31
N LEU A 71 13.16 -12.92 10.70
CA LEU A 71 13.05 -12.49 12.10
C LEU A 71 11.59 -12.36 12.55
N ALA A 72 10.69 -11.90 11.68
CA ALA A 72 9.27 -11.82 11.97
C ALA A 72 8.66 -13.22 12.12
N LYS A 73 9.05 -14.18 11.26
CA LYS A 73 8.68 -15.60 11.39
C LYS A 73 9.16 -16.20 12.71
N ASP A 74 10.38 -15.87 13.14
CA ASP A 74 10.88 -16.28 14.46
C ASP A 74 10.04 -15.71 15.61
N GLU A 75 9.57 -14.47 15.49
CA GLU A 75 8.67 -13.87 16.49
C GLU A 75 7.29 -14.55 16.47
N LEU A 76 6.73 -14.80 15.29
CA LEU A 76 5.47 -15.54 15.13
C LEU A 76 5.55 -16.96 15.71
N ARG A 77 6.72 -17.62 15.64
CA ARG A 77 6.96 -18.94 16.26
C ARG A 77 6.97 -18.91 17.79
N ARG A 78 7.35 -17.78 18.39
CA ARG A 78 7.48 -17.66 19.86
C ARG A 78 6.17 -17.33 20.55
N THR A 79 5.23 -16.73 19.84
CA THR A 79 3.90 -16.41 20.39
C THR A 79 3.00 -17.64 20.33
N ASP A 80 2.15 -17.79 21.35
CA ASP A 80 1.16 -18.85 21.40
C ASP A 80 -0.15 -18.50 20.69
N ALA A 81 -0.30 -17.24 20.26
CA ALA A 81 -1.52 -16.75 19.64
C ALA A 81 -1.91 -17.55 18.40
N ALA A 82 -3.17 -18.00 18.35
CA ALA A 82 -3.69 -18.81 17.25
C ALA A 82 -3.55 -18.11 15.90
N PHE A 83 -3.76 -16.79 15.86
CA PHE A 83 -3.64 -16.02 14.62
C PHE A 83 -2.18 -15.95 14.13
N ALA A 84 -1.21 -15.78 15.02
CA ALA A 84 0.20 -15.80 14.64
C ALA A 84 0.63 -17.14 14.02
N LYS A 85 0.15 -18.26 14.59
CA LYS A 85 0.37 -19.60 14.02
C LYS A 85 -0.21 -19.74 12.61
N ARG A 86 -1.39 -19.14 12.36
CA ARG A 86 -2.01 -19.09 11.03
C ARG A 86 -1.19 -18.26 10.03
N VAL A 87 -0.72 -17.06 10.43
CA VAL A 87 0.14 -16.22 9.59
C VAL A 87 1.45 -16.93 9.26
N LEU A 88 2.09 -17.54 10.26
CA LEU A 88 3.32 -18.32 10.06
C LEU A 88 3.12 -19.46 9.05
N ALA A 89 2.03 -20.23 9.20
CA ALA A 89 1.72 -21.33 8.29
C ALA A 89 1.57 -20.83 6.83
N ALA A 90 0.88 -19.71 6.64
CA ALA A 90 0.67 -19.12 5.32
C ALA A 90 1.97 -18.57 4.67
N LEU A 91 2.90 -18.08 5.50
CA LEU A 91 4.23 -17.67 5.04
C LEU A 91 5.12 -18.89 4.70
N ASP A 92 5.00 -19.97 5.47
CA ASP A 92 5.81 -21.19 5.26
C ASP A 92 5.31 -22.03 4.07
N ASP A 93 4.00 -22.09 3.81
CA ASP A 93 3.42 -22.81 2.67
C ASP A 93 3.38 -21.99 1.36
N GLY A 94 3.70 -20.68 1.45
CA GLY A 94 3.75 -19.78 0.30
C GLY A 94 2.40 -19.28 -0.20
N SER A 95 1.32 -19.49 0.56
CA SER A 95 0.01 -18.87 0.29
C SER A 95 -0.01 -17.36 0.57
N VAL A 96 0.98 -16.84 1.30
CA VAL A 96 1.29 -15.41 1.41
C VAL A 96 2.74 -15.19 0.97
N LYS A 97 2.95 -14.45 -0.12
CA LYS A 97 4.27 -14.18 -0.71
C LYS A 97 4.70 -12.75 -0.41
N VAL A 98 5.86 -12.58 0.22
CA VAL A 98 6.32 -11.26 0.68
C VAL A 98 7.42 -10.72 -0.23
N PHE A 99 7.24 -9.51 -0.74
CA PHE A 99 8.16 -8.83 -1.66
C PHE A 99 8.39 -7.37 -1.24
N PRO A 100 9.50 -6.74 -1.63
CA PRO A 100 9.62 -5.29 -1.57
C PRO A 100 8.78 -4.65 -2.68
N PHE A 101 8.35 -3.40 -2.50
CA PHE A 101 7.57 -2.67 -3.51
C PHE A 101 8.24 -2.59 -4.90
N CYS A 102 9.57 -2.57 -4.98
CA CYS A 102 10.28 -2.56 -6.28
C CYS A 102 10.25 -3.91 -7.03
N GLN A 103 9.79 -4.98 -6.40
CA GLN A 103 9.50 -6.28 -7.03
C GLN A 103 8.00 -6.47 -7.29
N MET A 104 7.21 -5.40 -7.21
CA MET A 104 5.79 -5.44 -7.58
C MET A 104 5.60 -5.98 -8.99
N ALA A 105 4.57 -6.80 -9.18
CA ALA A 105 4.18 -7.27 -10.50
C ALA A 105 3.49 -6.15 -11.31
N PRO A 106 3.68 -6.07 -12.65
CA PRO A 106 3.11 -5.00 -13.47
C PRO A 106 1.59 -4.83 -13.29
N GLN A 107 0.87 -5.94 -13.22
CA GLN A 107 -0.57 -5.92 -13.05
C GLN A 107 -1.02 -5.46 -11.65
N HIS A 108 -0.19 -5.62 -10.62
CA HIS A 108 -0.50 -5.10 -9.27
C HIS A 108 -0.22 -3.60 -9.20
N PHE A 109 0.75 -3.11 -10.00
CA PHE A 109 1.08 -1.69 -10.07
C PHE A 109 -0.07 -0.83 -10.56
N GLU A 110 -0.87 -1.31 -11.51
CA GLU A 110 -2.04 -0.56 -12.01
C GLU A 110 -3.07 -0.28 -10.91
N HIS A 111 -3.24 -1.21 -9.97
CA HIS A 111 -4.09 -1.01 -8.80
C HIS A 111 -3.41 -0.10 -7.78
N PHE A 112 -2.15 -0.41 -7.45
CA PHE A 112 -1.37 0.37 -6.49
C PHE A 112 -1.28 1.86 -6.83
N ARG A 113 -1.08 2.21 -8.11
CA ARG A 113 -0.96 3.60 -8.57
C ARG A 113 -2.27 4.38 -8.54
N ALA A 114 -3.41 3.68 -8.51
CA ALA A 114 -4.72 4.34 -8.43
C ALA A 114 -4.97 4.89 -7.02
N ASP A 115 -4.39 4.23 -6.01
CA ASP A 115 -4.66 4.48 -4.60
C ASP A 115 -3.47 5.13 -3.84
N THR A 116 -2.32 5.32 -4.51
CA THR A 116 -1.09 5.85 -3.91
C THR A 116 -0.56 7.10 -4.62
N ASP A 117 -0.08 8.10 -3.88
CA ASP A 117 0.63 9.23 -4.47
C ASP A 117 2.05 8.83 -4.91
N LEU A 118 2.21 8.67 -6.22
CA LEU A 118 3.46 8.33 -6.89
C LEU A 118 4.11 9.51 -7.62
N SER A 119 3.72 10.75 -7.31
CA SER A 119 4.28 11.95 -7.94
C SER A 119 5.81 12.06 -7.78
N ALA A 120 6.38 11.46 -6.72
CA ALA A 120 7.83 11.36 -6.52
C ALA A 120 8.55 10.46 -7.55
N PHE A 121 7.83 9.56 -8.22
CA PHE A 121 8.37 8.64 -9.21
C PHE A 121 8.22 9.12 -10.67
N GLY A 122 7.49 10.20 -10.94
CA GLY A 122 7.35 10.73 -12.30
C GLY A 122 5.96 11.24 -12.59
N ALA A 123 5.79 11.82 -13.78
CA ALA A 123 4.53 12.39 -14.21
C ALA A 123 3.63 11.38 -14.92
N THR A 124 4.20 10.35 -15.56
CA THR A 124 3.44 9.33 -16.29
C THR A 124 3.47 7.97 -15.59
N PRO A 125 2.47 7.10 -15.80
CA PRO A 125 2.47 5.75 -15.26
C PRO A 125 3.72 4.94 -15.61
N GLU A 126 4.24 5.07 -16.84
CA GLU A 126 5.42 4.37 -17.33
C GLU A 126 6.68 4.82 -16.59
N GLU A 127 6.84 6.13 -16.38
CA GLU A 127 7.93 6.65 -15.56
C GLU A 127 7.82 6.15 -14.12
N GLN A 128 6.61 6.18 -13.55
CA GLN A 128 6.37 5.76 -12.18
C GLN A 128 6.72 4.29 -11.97
N TRP A 129 6.25 3.43 -12.87
CA TRP A 129 6.55 1.99 -12.90
C TRP A 129 8.05 1.71 -12.99
N ARG A 130 8.72 2.32 -13.98
CA ARG A 130 10.16 2.14 -14.19
C ARG A 130 10.94 2.56 -12.95
N ARG A 131 10.65 3.72 -12.38
CA ARG A 131 11.39 4.21 -11.21
C ARG A 131 11.06 3.42 -9.93
N LEU A 132 9.87 2.85 -9.82
CA LEU A 132 9.52 1.89 -8.76
C LEU A 132 10.40 0.64 -8.87
N ARG A 133 10.45 0.01 -10.06
CA ARG A 133 11.30 -1.17 -10.34
C ARG A 133 12.79 -0.89 -10.12
N ASP A 134 13.26 0.30 -10.51
CA ASP A 134 14.64 0.76 -10.29
C ASP A 134 15.00 0.91 -8.80
N GLY A 135 14.04 0.74 -7.88
CA GLY A 135 14.22 0.99 -6.46
C GLY A 135 14.69 2.42 -6.21
N GLN A 136 14.15 3.39 -6.94
CA GLN A 136 14.61 4.77 -6.87
C GLN A 136 14.41 5.31 -5.45
N THR A 137 15.50 5.59 -4.74
CA THR A 137 15.51 5.80 -3.28
C THR A 137 14.59 6.93 -2.83
N ARG A 138 14.41 8.00 -3.62
CA ARG A 138 13.50 9.10 -3.27
C ARG A 138 12.05 8.64 -3.33
N GLY A 139 11.63 8.01 -4.41
CA GLY A 139 10.27 7.48 -4.54
C GLY A 139 9.99 6.36 -3.55
N MET A 140 10.94 5.44 -3.33
CA MET A 140 10.78 4.37 -2.32
C MET A 140 10.58 4.93 -0.91
N ARG A 141 11.32 5.98 -0.53
CA ARG A 141 11.08 6.70 0.73
C ARG A 141 9.70 7.35 0.78
N SER A 142 9.22 7.87 -0.35
CA SER A 142 7.86 8.44 -0.46
C SER A 142 6.79 7.37 -0.25
N VAL A 143 6.96 6.17 -0.82
CA VAL A 143 6.04 5.04 -0.61
C VAL A 143 6.11 4.56 0.83
N HIS A 144 7.30 4.32 1.38
CA HIS A 144 7.46 3.87 2.76
C HIS A 144 7.01 4.91 3.81
N ALA A 145 6.83 6.17 3.43
CA ALA A 145 6.26 7.19 4.32
C ALA A 145 4.71 7.20 4.30
N GLN A 146 4.11 6.61 3.26
CA GLN A 146 2.66 6.52 3.09
C GLN A 146 2.14 5.15 3.52
N LEU A 147 2.87 4.08 3.21
CA LEU A 147 2.41 2.71 3.35
C LEU A 147 3.48 1.84 3.99
N ASP A 148 3.08 1.11 5.02
CA ASP A 148 3.91 0.06 5.64
C ASP A 148 3.79 -1.26 4.87
N GLY A 149 2.60 -1.53 4.31
CA GLY A 149 2.25 -2.72 3.53
C GLY A 149 1.28 -2.40 2.38
N TYR A 150 1.18 -3.32 1.43
CA TYR A 150 0.15 -3.35 0.40
C TYR A 150 -0.06 -4.79 -0.07
N MET A 151 -1.29 -5.28 -0.07
CA MET A 151 -1.66 -6.61 -0.57
C MET A 151 -2.35 -6.53 -1.93
N TRP A 152 -1.96 -7.41 -2.84
CA TRP A 152 -2.77 -7.74 -4.00
C TRP A 152 -2.63 -9.23 -4.36
N ASP A 153 -3.76 -9.90 -4.58
CA ASP A 153 -3.84 -11.36 -4.74
C ASP A 153 -3.27 -12.12 -3.51
N ASP A 154 -2.23 -12.93 -3.71
CA ASP A 154 -1.44 -13.59 -2.66
C ASP A 154 -0.09 -12.89 -2.38
N HIS A 155 0.14 -11.71 -2.99
CA HIS A 155 1.38 -10.94 -2.85
C HIS A 155 1.21 -9.83 -1.82
N VAL A 156 2.16 -9.75 -0.90
CA VAL A 156 2.25 -8.73 0.14
C VAL A 156 3.55 -7.94 -0.07
N TYR A 157 3.41 -6.63 -0.31
CA TYR A 157 4.52 -5.71 -0.54
C TYR A 157 4.79 -4.89 0.70
N ILE A 158 5.99 -5.00 1.28
CA ILE A 158 6.29 -4.38 2.59
C ILE A 158 7.41 -3.36 2.50
N ALA A 159 7.26 -2.28 3.25
CA ALA A 159 8.28 -1.27 3.45
C ALA A 159 9.47 -1.83 4.26
N THR A 160 10.68 -1.63 3.74
CA THR A 160 11.89 -2.17 4.38
C THR A 160 12.36 -1.37 5.61
N GLY A 161 11.69 -0.25 5.94
CA GLY A 161 12.11 0.69 6.99
C GLY A 161 11.57 0.43 8.40
N GLY A 162 10.46 -0.31 8.55
CA GLY A 162 9.82 -0.54 9.84
C GLY A 162 10.66 -1.35 10.83
N ASP A 163 10.39 -1.24 12.12
CA ASP A 163 11.02 -2.14 13.11
C ASP A 163 10.42 -3.55 13.05
N LEU A 164 10.96 -4.48 13.85
CA LEU A 164 10.50 -5.87 13.85
C LEU A 164 9.02 -5.99 14.24
N LYS A 165 8.58 -5.21 15.24
CA LYS A 165 7.21 -5.25 15.73
C LYS A 165 6.25 -4.80 14.63
N MET A 166 6.52 -3.64 14.03
CA MET A 166 5.75 -3.11 12.91
C MET A 166 5.71 -4.12 11.76
N THR A 167 6.82 -4.80 11.46
CA THR A 167 6.84 -5.83 10.41
C THR A 167 5.93 -7.01 10.71
N VAL A 168 5.88 -7.47 11.97
CA VAL A 168 4.96 -8.55 12.39
C VAL A 168 3.50 -8.10 12.27
N GLU A 169 3.18 -6.90 12.75
CA GLU A 169 1.83 -6.32 12.69
C GLU A 169 1.39 -6.10 11.23
N THR A 170 2.25 -5.54 10.38
CA THR A 170 1.99 -5.38 8.93
C THR A 170 1.81 -6.73 8.23
N LEU A 171 2.65 -7.73 8.52
CA LEU A 171 2.46 -9.07 7.92
C LEU A 171 1.11 -9.67 8.32
N ALA A 172 0.69 -9.51 9.58
CA ALA A 172 -0.61 -9.99 10.05
C ALA A 172 -1.77 -9.25 9.37
N HIS A 173 -1.68 -7.93 9.25
CA HIS A 173 -2.66 -7.08 8.57
C HIS A 173 -2.86 -7.54 7.11
N GLU A 174 -1.77 -7.58 6.34
CA GLU A 174 -1.83 -7.90 4.92
C GLU A 174 -2.19 -9.37 4.66
N ALA A 175 -1.75 -10.29 5.53
CA ALA A 175 -2.15 -11.70 5.44
C ALA A 175 -3.66 -11.88 5.68
N GLU A 176 -4.28 -11.11 6.58
CA GLU A 176 -5.74 -11.16 6.75
C GLU A 176 -6.46 -10.70 5.49
N HIS A 177 -5.94 -9.70 4.78
CA HIS A 177 -6.48 -9.33 3.47
C HIS A 177 -6.36 -10.45 2.44
N VAL A 178 -5.23 -11.19 2.41
CA VAL A 178 -5.09 -12.39 1.55
C VAL A 178 -6.13 -13.44 1.94
N PHE A 179 -6.22 -13.78 3.22
CA PHE A 179 -7.15 -14.81 3.72
C PHE A 179 -8.61 -14.51 3.40
N ARG A 180 -8.98 -13.23 3.39
CA ARG A 180 -10.33 -12.76 3.10
C ARG A 180 -10.58 -12.48 1.62
N LYS A 181 -9.55 -12.67 0.78
CA LYS A 181 -9.53 -12.35 -0.65
C LYS A 181 -9.98 -10.92 -0.90
N ALA A 182 -9.42 -9.99 -0.14
CA ALA A 182 -9.92 -8.62 -0.14
C ALA A 182 -9.84 -7.98 -1.54
N HIS A 183 -8.82 -8.31 -2.34
CA HIS A 183 -8.66 -7.87 -3.72
C HIS A 183 -9.85 -8.24 -4.66
N GLU A 184 -10.65 -9.25 -4.32
CA GLU A 184 -11.85 -9.64 -5.08
C GLU A 184 -13.09 -8.76 -4.71
N ARG A 185 -12.97 -7.86 -3.73
CA ARG A 185 -14.09 -7.10 -3.17
C ARG A 185 -14.17 -5.68 -3.71
N ASN A 186 -15.36 -5.10 -3.60
CA ASN A 186 -15.63 -3.73 -4.05
C ASN A 186 -15.25 -2.69 -2.99
N PHE A 187 -13.97 -2.29 -2.94
CA PHE A 187 -13.49 -1.22 -2.05
C PHE A 187 -14.04 0.18 -2.37
N LYS A 188 -14.77 0.35 -3.49
CA LYS A 188 -15.55 1.59 -3.71
C LYS A 188 -16.77 1.68 -2.79
N ASP A 189 -17.20 0.56 -2.21
CA ASP A 189 -18.17 0.54 -1.13
C ASP A 189 -17.46 0.70 0.21
N GLN A 190 -17.73 1.81 0.90
CA GLN A 190 -17.13 2.11 2.19
C GLN A 190 -17.44 1.08 3.27
N ARG A 191 -18.60 0.41 3.19
CA ARG A 191 -18.95 -0.63 4.16
C ARG A 191 -18.02 -1.82 4.03
N VAL A 192 -17.69 -2.18 2.79
CA VAL A 192 -16.72 -3.24 2.48
C VAL A 192 -15.36 -2.84 3.00
N THR A 193 -14.89 -1.64 2.66
CA THR A 193 -13.60 -1.11 3.16
C THR A 193 -13.54 -1.17 4.69
N CYS A 194 -14.57 -0.69 5.37
CA CYS A 194 -14.61 -0.71 6.83
C CYS A 194 -14.48 -2.12 7.42
N VAL A 195 -15.22 -3.09 6.86
CA VAL A 195 -15.16 -4.49 7.32
C VAL A 195 -13.79 -5.11 7.06
N GLU A 196 -13.19 -4.85 5.90
CA GLU A 196 -11.88 -5.40 5.55
C GLU A 196 -10.76 -4.78 6.37
N GLU A 197 -10.69 -3.45 6.44
CA GLU A 197 -9.68 -2.73 7.22
C GLU A 197 -9.82 -2.97 8.73
N HIS A 198 -11.05 -3.13 9.23
CA HIS A 198 -11.24 -3.48 10.63
C HIS A 198 -10.79 -4.91 10.92
N ALA A 199 -11.07 -5.87 10.03
CA ALA A 199 -10.56 -7.24 10.18
C ALA A 199 -9.02 -7.28 10.16
N ALA A 200 -8.39 -6.52 9.27
CA ALA A 200 -6.94 -6.40 9.18
C ALA A 200 -6.34 -5.69 10.42
N ALA A 201 -6.97 -4.64 10.92
CA ALA A 201 -6.57 -3.99 12.18
C ALA A 201 -6.70 -4.95 13.39
N ARG A 202 -7.73 -5.81 13.42
CA ARG A 202 -7.84 -6.87 14.45
C ARG A 202 -6.69 -7.86 14.34
N ALA A 203 -6.28 -8.22 13.12
CA ALA A 203 -5.16 -9.12 12.89
C ALA A 203 -3.83 -8.59 13.47
N GLU A 204 -3.58 -7.28 13.38
CA GLU A 204 -2.42 -6.64 14.03
C GLU A 204 -2.36 -6.89 15.55
N VAL A 205 -3.52 -6.98 16.20
CA VAL A 205 -3.58 -7.22 17.64
C VAL A 205 -3.58 -8.72 17.95
N LEU A 206 -4.35 -9.50 17.19
CA LEU A 206 -4.48 -10.95 17.39
C LEU A 206 -3.20 -11.72 17.08
N VAL A 207 -2.26 -11.14 16.34
CA VAL A 207 -0.92 -11.72 16.19
C VAL A 207 -0.15 -11.78 17.52
N HIS A 208 -0.55 -10.99 18.52
CA HIS A 208 0.09 -10.90 19.83
C HIS A 208 -0.73 -11.53 20.97
N LYS A 209 -2.00 -11.88 20.74
CA LYS A 209 -2.90 -12.46 21.75
C LYS A 209 -4.07 -13.22 21.11
N ASP A 210 -4.70 -14.14 21.84
CA ASP A 210 -5.75 -14.99 21.28
C ASP A 210 -7.11 -14.30 21.09
N ASP A 211 -7.41 -13.25 21.84
CA ASP A 211 -8.73 -12.61 21.78
C ASP A 211 -8.70 -11.11 22.13
N LEU A 212 -9.74 -10.40 21.68
CA LEU A 212 -10.03 -8.99 21.95
C LEU A 212 -11.28 -8.88 22.82
N SER A 213 -11.23 -8.08 23.88
CA SER A 213 -12.44 -7.72 24.60
C SER A 213 -13.37 -6.89 23.70
N PRO A 214 -14.69 -6.88 23.95
CA PRO A 214 -15.62 -6.04 23.20
C PRO A 214 -15.25 -4.55 23.20
N GLU A 215 -14.66 -4.05 24.28
CA GLU A 215 -14.22 -2.66 24.41
C GLU A 215 -12.97 -2.38 23.56
N GLU A 216 -12.01 -3.30 23.55
CA GLU A 216 -10.82 -3.19 22.69
C GLU A 216 -11.21 -3.25 21.21
N ASP A 217 -12.15 -4.13 20.84
CA ASP A 217 -12.64 -4.29 19.48
C ASP A 217 -13.35 -3.03 18.98
N ARG A 218 -14.23 -2.44 19.82
CA ARG A 218 -14.88 -1.15 19.53
C ARG A 218 -13.87 -0.02 19.37
N ALA A 219 -12.88 0.06 20.26
CA ALA A 219 -11.83 1.08 20.18
C ALA A 219 -10.98 0.93 18.90
N LEU A 220 -10.73 -0.32 18.47
CA LEU A 220 -10.09 -0.60 17.20
C LEU A 220 -10.94 -0.12 16.02
N LEU A 221 -12.23 -0.41 16.02
CA LEU A 221 -13.15 0.02 14.97
C LEU A 221 -13.20 1.55 14.85
N ASP A 222 -13.36 2.25 15.97
CA ASP A 222 -13.38 3.72 15.99
C ASP A 222 -12.07 4.28 15.40
N ARG A 223 -10.92 3.70 15.76
CA ARG A 223 -9.62 4.06 15.17
C ARG A 223 -9.55 3.78 13.66
N THR A 224 -10.05 2.63 13.20
CA THR A 224 -10.09 2.31 11.76
C THR A 224 -10.93 3.32 11.00
N ILE A 225 -12.09 3.73 11.55
CA ILE A 225 -12.96 4.76 10.95
C ILE A 225 -12.21 6.08 10.81
N ASP A 226 -11.53 6.52 11.87
CA ASP A 226 -10.80 7.79 11.89
C ASP A 226 -9.62 7.78 10.90
N LEU A 227 -8.85 6.69 10.86
CA LEU A 227 -7.66 6.56 10.00
C LEU A 227 -8.00 6.60 8.52
N TYR A 228 -9.08 5.93 8.12
CA TYR A 228 -9.51 5.84 6.73
C TYR A 228 -10.57 6.90 6.36
N GLU A 229 -10.86 7.83 7.28
CA GLU A 229 -11.87 8.88 7.12
C GLU A 229 -13.22 8.34 6.61
N LEU A 230 -13.60 7.14 7.05
CA LEU A 230 -14.74 6.40 6.50
C LEU A 230 -16.07 7.12 6.80
N ASP A 231 -16.10 7.92 7.86
CA ASP A 231 -17.24 8.73 8.27
C ASP A 231 -17.47 9.98 7.39
N LYS A 232 -16.44 10.49 6.69
CA LYS A 232 -16.54 11.75 5.93
C LYS A 232 -17.33 11.64 4.63
N ILE A 233 -17.51 10.43 4.12
CA ILE A 233 -18.21 10.20 2.85
C ILE A 233 -19.62 9.64 3.10
N ALA A 234 -19.82 8.85 4.17
CA ALA A 234 -21.15 8.42 4.62
C ALA A 234 -21.18 8.06 6.13
N PRO A 235 -21.57 8.99 7.02
CA PRO A 235 -21.62 8.75 8.46
C PRO A 235 -22.48 7.53 8.84
N GLY A 236 -21.96 6.66 9.72
CA GLY A 236 -22.70 5.50 10.25
C GLY A 236 -22.78 4.29 9.31
N THR A 237 -22.00 4.24 8.23
CA THR A 237 -22.07 3.16 7.23
C THR A 237 -21.22 1.93 7.54
N CYS A 238 -20.31 1.98 8.51
CA CYS A 238 -19.50 0.83 8.95
C CYS A 238 -20.28 -0.37 9.55
N GLY A 239 -21.63 -0.39 9.46
CA GLY A 239 -22.45 -1.58 9.71
C GLY A 239 -22.60 -1.99 11.18
N TYR A 240 -21.67 -1.60 12.06
CA TYR A 240 -21.81 -1.78 13.50
C TYR A 240 -22.73 -0.69 14.05
N ARG A 241 -23.97 -1.07 14.38
CA ARG A 241 -24.85 -0.20 15.19
C ARG A 241 -24.14 0.08 16.51
N ARG A 242 -23.87 1.36 16.79
CA ARG A 242 -23.52 1.84 18.12
C ARG A 242 -24.60 1.48 19.13
#